data_AF-A0A9P9EFF4-F1
#
_entry.id   AF-A0A9P9EFF4-F1
#
_cell.length_a   1.000
_cell.length_b   1.000
_cell.length_c   1.000
_cell.angle_alpha   90.00
_cell.angle_beta   90.00
_cell.angle_gamma   90.00
#
_symmetry.space_group_name_H-M   'P 1'
#
loop_
_entity.id
_entity.type
_entity.pdbx_description
1 polymer ?
#
loop_
_entity_poly.entity_id
_entity_poly.type
_entity_poly.pdbx_seq_one_letter_code
_entity_poly.pdbx_strand_id
1 'polypeptide(L)'
;MPVKDAQGSIDVKQNNVFEKPLHKHSTNKKDLNDSSSKSGFCNEQASIAATLTNGFLDFSASNGLDLRPKGVEAGDKLCLGASAWKQAVDKGAKDVPNVNLGSTHLKALDTIGLKDLQKFAVDADMSGQAQNTGKEQHFPEKAPGTGKVARESSEIGGKEPKA
;
A
#
# COMPACT_ATOMS: atom_id res chain seq x y z
N MET A 1 -7.75 22.65 -11.79
CA MET A 1 -8.27 22.79 -10.41
C MET A 1 -7.13 22.39 -9.49
N PRO A 2 -6.71 23.21 -8.52
CA PRO A 2 -5.59 22.85 -7.65
C PRO A 2 -6.03 21.71 -6.74
N VAL A 3 -5.42 20.53 -6.97
CA VAL A 3 -5.45 19.41 -6.04
C VAL A 3 -4.85 19.94 -4.75
N LYS A 4 -5.66 20.06 -3.69
CA LYS A 4 -5.17 20.47 -2.39
C LYS A 4 -4.28 19.35 -1.87
N ASP A 5 -2.98 19.45 -2.12
CA ASP A 5 -1.96 18.68 -1.44
C ASP A 5 -2.08 18.99 0.05
N ALA A 6 -2.89 18.20 0.77
CA ALA A 6 -3.09 18.33 2.21
C ALA A 6 -1.86 17.91 3.03
N GLN A 7 -0.70 17.76 2.39
CA GLN A 7 0.61 17.50 3.00
C GLN A 7 1.24 18.83 3.46
N GLY A 8 0.52 19.61 4.25
CA GLY A 8 0.93 20.97 4.63
C GLY A 8 2.03 21.06 5.70
N SER A 9 2.58 19.94 6.18
CA SER A 9 3.63 19.97 7.20
C SER A 9 4.58 18.78 7.07
N ILE A 10 5.88 19.10 6.99
CA ILE A 10 6.99 18.15 6.86
C ILE A 10 7.92 18.36 8.05
N ASP A 11 8.30 17.27 8.72
CA ASP A 11 9.34 17.29 9.74
C ASP A 11 10.70 16.94 9.09
N VAL A 12 11.60 17.92 9.04
CA VAL A 12 12.94 17.78 8.44
C VAL A 12 13.97 17.13 9.38
N LYS A 13 13.61 16.89 10.65
CA LYS A 13 14.50 16.25 11.63
C LYS A 13 14.35 14.73 11.63
N GLN A 14 13.25 14.23 11.07
CA GLN A 14 12.92 12.82 11.04
C GLN A 14 12.77 12.36 9.60
N ASN A 15 13.09 11.09 9.36
CA ASN A 15 13.04 10.50 8.03
C ASN A 15 11.94 9.45 7.96
N ASN A 16 11.32 9.36 6.79
CA ASN A 16 10.41 8.28 6.46
C ASN A 16 11.17 7.03 5.99
N VAL A 17 10.44 5.97 5.67
CA VAL A 17 11.01 4.70 5.16
C VAL A 17 11.77 4.82 3.83
N PHE A 18 11.65 5.95 3.13
CA PHE A 18 12.41 6.28 1.92
C PHE A 18 13.59 7.22 2.19
N GLU A 19 13.97 7.41 3.45
CA GLU A 19 15.02 8.32 3.88
C GLU A 19 14.74 9.80 3.52
N LYS A 20 13.49 10.15 3.19
CA LYS A 20 13.05 11.52 2.91
C LYS A 20 12.47 12.17 4.17
N PRO A 21 12.37 13.50 4.24
CA PRO A 21 11.70 14.19 5.33
C PRO A 21 10.30 13.63 5.62
N LEU A 22 9.95 13.50 6.90
CA LEU A 22 8.72 12.85 7.33
C LEU A 22 7.50 13.73 7.09
N HIS A 23 6.51 13.23 6.33
CA HIS A 23 5.27 13.97 6.10
C HIS A 23 4.29 13.78 7.26
N LYS A 24 3.55 14.83 7.62
CA LYS A 24 2.44 14.72 8.59
C LYS A 24 1.37 13.75 8.08
N HIS A 25 1.01 12.75 8.89
CA HIS A 25 0.01 11.75 8.52
C HIS A 25 -1.41 12.19 8.85
N SER A 26 -1.61 12.72 10.07
CA SER A 26 -2.92 13.06 10.59
C SER A 26 -3.02 14.54 10.92
N THR A 27 -4.11 15.18 10.48
CA THR A 27 -4.43 16.59 10.76
C THR A 27 -5.64 16.74 11.68
N ASN A 28 -6.14 15.63 12.25
CA ASN A 28 -7.36 15.66 13.04
C ASN A 28 -7.19 16.40 14.37
N LYS A 29 -8.27 17.06 14.81
CA LYS A 29 -8.32 17.94 16.00
C LYS A 29 -8.16 17.22 17.35
N LYS A 30 -8.07 15.89 17.36
CA LYS A 30 -7.84 15.11 18.58
C LYS A 30 -6.37 14.74 18.65
N ASP A 31 -5.64 15.41 19.53
CA ASP A 31 -4.29 15.04 19.96
C ASP A 31 -4.33 13.68 20.68
N LEU A 32 -4.52 12.61 19.90
CA LEU A 32 -4.39 11.26 20.41
C LEU A 32 -2.90 10.96 20.54
N ASN A 33 -2.44 10.76 21.77
CA ASN A 33 -1.07 10.41 22.08
C ASN A 33 -1.09 9.32 23.16
N ASP A 34 -0.87 8.10 22.71
CA ASP A 34 -0.81 6.89 23.51
C ASP A 34 0.57 6.23 23.31
N SER A 35 0.96 5.35 24.22
CA SER A 35 2.22 4.59 24.15
C SER A 35 2.39 3.82 22.83
N SER A 36 1.30 3.47 22.13
CA SER A 36 1.35 2.72 20.86
C SER A 36 0.55 3.37 19.72
N SER A 37 -0.04 4.55 19.92
CA SER A 37 -0.86 5.22 18.90
C SER A 37 -0.76 6.74 18.97
N LYS A 38 -0.56 7.41 17.84
CA LYS A 38 -0.29 8.85 17.81
C LYS A 38 -0.94 9.57 16.63
N SER A 39 -1.40 10.79 16.86
CA SER A 39 -1.85 11.74 15.84
C SER A 39 -0.75 12.75 15.47
N GLY A 40 -0.83 13.34 14.29
CA GLY A 40 0.19 14.24 13.75
C GLY A 40 1.29 13.51 12.98
N PHE A 41 2.51 13.61 13.51
CA PHE A 41 3.71 12.97 12.96
C PHE A 41 3.98 11.64 13.64
N CYS A 42 4.32 10.64 12.85
CA CYS A 42 4.73 9.34 13.35
C CYS A 42 6.13 9.42 13.97
N ASN A 43 6.37 8.65 15.03
CA ASN A 43 7.63 8.65 15.78
C ASN A 43 8.16 7.21 15.92
N GLU A 44 9.20 7.00 16.73
CA GLU A 44 9.78 5.68 16.92
C GLU A 44 8.82 4.66 17.57
N GLN A 45 7.95 5.12 18.49
CA GLN A 45 6.99 4.26 19.18
C GLN A 45 5.77 3.92 18.30
N ALA A 46 5.24 4.92 17.59
CA ALA A 46 4.15 4.79 16.63
C ALA A 46 4.67 5.11 15.23
N SER A 47 5.41 4.16 14.65
CA SER A 47 6.17 4.35 13.42
C SER A 47 5.35 4.13 12.14
N ILE A 48 4.25 3.39 12.21
CA ILE A 48 3.42 3.04 11.04
C ILE A 48 2.31 4.07 10.84
N ALA A 49 2.32 4.78 9.72
CA ALA A 49 1.23 5.69 9.35
C ALA A 49 0.08 4.91 8.69
N ALA A 50 -0.94 4.52 9.45
CA ALA A 50 -2.05 3.70 8.94
C ALA A 50 -3.35 4.49 8.79
N THR A 51 -4.17 4.13 7.81
CA THR A 51 -5.57 4.57 7.70
C THR A 51 -6.45 3.47 8.25
N LEU A 52 -7.13 3.74 9.35
CA LEU A 52 -7.86 2.74 10.12
C LEU A 52 -9.08 2.25 9.34
N THR A 53 -9.36 0.96 9.45
CA THR A 53 -10.53 0.31 8.85
C THR A 53 -11.44 -0.21 9.96
N ASN A 54 -12.71 -0.44 9.66
CA ASN A 54 -13.64 -0.94 10.67
C ASN A 54 -13.23 -2.33 11.20
N GLY A 55 -12.74 -3.21 10.33
CA GLY A 55 -12.20 -4.52 10.70
C GLY A 55 -10.94 -4.42 11.57
N PHE A 56 -10.05 -3.48 11.30
CA PHE A 56 -8.89 -3.23 12.17
C PHE A 56 -9.31 -2.70 13.53
N LEU A 57 -10.28 -1.78 13.61
CA LEU A 57 -10.76 -1.26 14.90
C LEU A 57 -11.34 -2.37 15.78
N ASP A 58 -12.05 -3.32 15.19
CA ASP A 58 -12.60 -4.49 15.89
C ASP A 58 -11.51 -5.43 16.42
N PHE A 59 -10.51 -5.71 15.56
CA PHE A 59 -9.33 -6.47 15.94
C PHE A 59 -8.55 -5.77 17.05
N SER A 60 -8.31 -4.47 16.90
CA SER A 60 -7.54 -3.64 17.85
C SER A 60 -8.21 -3.64 19.22
N ALA A 61 -9.53 -3.46 19.28
CA ALA A 61 -10.31 -3.58 20.52
C ALA A 61 -10.15 -4.97 21.17
N SER A 62 -10.22 -6.04 20.36
CA SER A 62 -10.06 -7.43 20.84
C SER A 62 -8.64 -7.75 21.33
N ASN A 63 -7.62 -7.00 20.89
CA ASN A 63 -6.22 -7.17 21.32
C ASN A 63 -5.83 -6.17 22.42
N GLY A 64 -6.78 -5.47 23.04
CA GLY A 64 -6.55 -4.56 24.17
C GLY A 64 -6.14 -3.14 23.79
N LEU A 65 -6.21 -2.77 22.50
CA LEU A 65 -6.02 -1.42 22.00
C LEU A 65 -7.33 -0.88 21.43
N ASP A 66 -8.27 -0.52 22.31
CA ASP A 66 -9.56 0.02 21.87
C ASP A 66 -9.44 1.52 21.51
N LEU A 67 -9.59 1.83 20.22
CA LEU A 67 -9.49 3.18 19.68
C LEU A 67 -10.86 3.86 19.53
N ARG A 68 -11.97 3.09 19.56
CA ARG A 68 -13.33 3.61 19.46
C ARG A 68 -13.73 4.58 20.59
N PRO A 69 -13.40 4.34 21.88
CA PRO A 69 -13.73 5.28 22.97
C PRO A 69 -12.92 6.57 22.88
N LYS A 70 -11.79 6.54 22.17
CA LYS A 70 -11.00 7.73 21.82
C LYS A 70 -11.67 8.53 20.68
N GLY A 71 -12.80 8.04 20.17
CA GLY A 71 -13.60 8.58 19.09
C GLY A 71 -12.81 8.66 17.79
N VAL A 72 -12.17 7.54 17.47
CA VAL A 72 -11.48 7.25 16.23
C VAL A 72 -12.38 6.34 15.39
N GLU A 73 -12.54 6.66 14.12
CA GLU A 73 -13.48 6.01 13.22
C GLU A 73 -12.76 5.32 12.05
N ALA A 74 -13.49 4.51 11.29
CA ALA A 74 -12.94 3.97 10.05
C ALA A 74 -12.70 5.12 9.06
N GLY A 75 -11.52 5.14 8.45
CA GLY A 75 -11.05 6.23 7.59
C GLY A 75 -10.14 7.24 8.29
N ASP A 76 -10.07 7.22 9.63
CA ASP A 76 -9.13 8.07 10.35
C ASP A 76 -7.67 7.68 10.08
N LYS A 77 -6.84 8.71 9.94
CA LYS A 77 -5.39 8.57 9.80
C LYS A 77 -4.76 8.63 11.19
N LEU A 78 -4.07 7.57 11.57
CA LEU A 78 -3.40 7.46 12.86
C LEU A 78 -2.07 6.72 12.72
N CYS A 79 -1.07 7.14 13.48
CA CYS A 79 0.18 6.41 13.61
C CYS A 79 0.02 5.28 14.61
N LEU A 80 0.51 4.08 14.28
CA LEU A 80 0.44 2.87 15.09
C LEU A 80 1.85 2.31 15.32
N GLY A 81 2.03 1.57 16.42
CA GLY A 81 3.26 0.82 16.65
C GLY A 81 3.45 -0.31 15.65
N ALA A 82 4.67 -0.50 15.16
CA ALA A 82 5.01 -1.52 14.17
C ALA A 82 4.63 -2.95 14.64
N SER A 83 4.87 -3.27 15.90
CA SER A 83 4.51 -4.58 16.47
C SER A 83 2.99 -4.82 16.52
N ALA A 84 2.20 -3.79 16.81
CA ALA A 84 0.73 -3.90 16.85
C ALA A 84 0.16 -4.10 15.44
N TRP A 85 0.66 -3.33 14.47
CA TRP A 85 0.26 -3.48 13.08
C TRP A 85 0.67 -4.86 12.52
N LYS A 86 1.89 -5.31 12.79
CA LYS A 86 2.38 -6.62 12.34
C LYS A 86 1.53 -7.77 12.91
N GLN A 87 1.13 -7.69 14.18
CA GLN A 87 0.22 -8.67 14.77
C GLN A 87 -1.14 -8.71 14.08
N ALA A 88 -1.67 -7.56 13.65
CA ALA A 88 -2.91 -7.52 12.89
C ALA A 88 -2.79 -8.22 11.53
N VAL A 89 -1.66 -8.01 10.84
CA VAL A 89 -1.36 -8.70 9.58
C VAL A 89 -1.21 -10.21 9.79
N ASP A 90 -0.44 -10.61 10.81
CA ASP A 90 -0.13 -12.01 11.10
C ASP A 90 -1.35 -12.81 11.54
N LYS A 91 -2.20 -12.22 12.38
CA LYS A 91 -3.48 -12.82 12.83
C LYS A 91 -4.58 -12.78 11.76
N GLY A 92 -4.29 -12.24 10.57
CA GLY A 92 -5.24 -12.19 9.47
C GLY A 92 -6.45 -11.29 9.77
N ALA A 93 -6.22 -10.10 10.33
CA ALA A 93 -7.29 -9.12 10.51
C ALA A 93 -8.04 -8.92 9.18
N LYS A 94 -9.38 -9.01 9.23
CA LYS A 94 -10.26 -9.01 8.03
C LYS A 94 -9.99 -7.82 7.10
N ASP A 95 -9.69 -6.67 7.68
CA ASP A 95 -9.36 -5.45 6.95
C ASP A 95 -8.06 -4.86 7.51
N VAL A 96 -6.91 -5.25 6.95
CA VAL A 96 -5.62 -4.66 7.33
C VAL A 96 -5.61 -3.18 6.93
N PRO A 97 -5.24 -2.26 7.83
CA PRO A 97 -5.28 -0.84 7.54
C PRO A 97 -4.16 -0.44 6.59
N ASN A 98 -4.50 0.34 5.58
CA ASN A 98 -3.58 0.77 4.54
C ASN A 98 -2.53 1.73 5.11
N VAL A 99 -1.30 1.64 4.61
CA VAL A 99 -0.14 2.37 5.15
C VAL A 99 0.27 3.50 4.20
N ASN A 100 0.57 4.69 4.73
CA ASN A 100 1.16 5.78 3.97
C ASN A 100 2.68 5.79 4.18
N LEU A 101 3.43 5.34 3.18
CA LEU A 101 4.89 5.25 3.28
C LEU A 101 5.58 6.62 3.43
N GLY A 102 5.02 7.67 2.82
CA GLY A 102 5.58 9.03 2.92
C GLY A 102 5.54 9.62 4.34
N SER A 103 4.62 9.12 5.17
CA SER A 103 4.43 9.53 6.56
C SER A 103 4.86 8.47 7.59
N THR A 104 5.28 7.29 7.14
CA THR A 104 5.75 6.20 8.00
C THR A 104 7.19 6.46 8.41
N HIS A 105 7.48 6.40 9.71
CA HIS A 105 8.81 6.66 10.26
C HIS A 105 9.81 5.55 9.89
N LEU A 106 11.08 5.90 9.66
CA LEU A 106 12.14 4.96 9.26
C LEU A 106 12.26 3.76 10.20
N LYS A 107 12.02 3.94 11.50
CA LYS A 107 12.07 2.88 12.54
C LYS A 107 11.12 1.71 12.26
N ALA A 108 10.09 1.89 11.44
CA ALA A 108 9.22 0.80 10.99
C ALA A 108 9.99 -0.35 10.30
N LEU A 109 11.07 -0.02 9.58
CA LEU A 109 11.89 -0.99 8.85
C LEU A 109 12.65 -1.97 9.76
N ASP A 110 12.81 -1.63 11.03
CA ASP A 110 13.43 -2.48 12.05
C ASP A 110 12.55 -3.68 12.41
N THR A 111 11.22 -3.53 12.26
CA THR A 111 10.22 -4.56 12.62
C THR A 111 9.55 -5.19 11.40
N ILE A 112 9.32 -4.42 10.33
CA ILE A 112 8.60 -4.84 9.13
C ILE A 112 9.42 -4.43 7.91
N GLY A 113 9.70 -5.37 7.01
CA GLY A 113 10.44 -5.06 5.79
C GLY A 113 9.70 -4.08 4.87
N LEU A 114 10.45 -3.24 4.17
CA LEU A 114 9.91 -2.26 3.20
C LEU A 114 8.97 -2.93 2.18
N LYS A 115 9.34 -4.13 1.69
CA LYS A 115 8.55 -4.90 0.74
C LYS A 115 7.17 -5.28 1.27
N ASP A 116 7.05 -5.59 2.56
CA ASP A 116 5.77 -5.92 3.17
C ASP A 116 4.94 -4.66 3.38
N LEU A 117 5.55 -3.56 3.83
CA LEU A 117 4.84 -2.27 3.93
C LEU A 117 4.31 -1.80 2.58
N GLN A 118 5.07 -2.01 1.49
CA GLN A 118 4.67 -1.63 0.14
C GLN A 118 3.45 -2.40 -0.37
N LYS A 119 3.22 -3.65 0.09
CA LYS A 119 2.01 -4.41 -0.27
C LYS A 119 0.73 -3.77 0.28
N PHE A 120 0.82 -3.07 1.40
CA PHE A 120 -0.30 -2.39 2.04
C PHE A 120 -0.25 -0.87 1.83
N ALA A 121 0.66 -0.39 1.00
CA ALA A 121 0.85 1.04 0.79
C ALA A 121 -0.31 1.63 -0.02
N VAL A 122 -0.87 2.73 0.48
CA VAL A 122 -1.68 3.63 -0.34
C VAL A 122 -0.77 4.71 -0.88
N ASP A 123 -0.42 4.58 -2.16
CA ASP A 123 0.15 5.68 -2.90
C ASP A 123 -0.87 6.83 -2.91
N ALA A 124 -0.49 7.99 -2.38
CA ALA A 124 -1.28 9.21 -2.53
C ALA A 124 -1.42 9.62 -4.02
N ASP A 125 -0.69 8.94 -4.92
CA ASP A 125 -0.70 9.12 -6.37
C ASP A 125 -1.50 8.04 -7.13
N MET A 126 -2.20 7.12 -6.46
CA MET A 126 -2.90 6.00 -7.11
C MET A 126 -4.42 5.98 -6.88
N SER A 127 -5.03 7.14 -6.63
CA SER A 127 -6.48 7.33 -6.90
C SER A 127 -6.64 7.96 -8.27
N GLY A 128 -6.39 7.15 -9.31
CA GLY A 128 -6.54 7.59 -10.69
C GLY A 128 -6.43 6.49 -11.73
N GLN A 129 -6.77 5.22 -11.42
CA GLN A 129 -7.33 4.23 -12.35
C GLN A 129 -7.39 2.84 -11.71
N ALA A 130 -8.54 2.50 -11.14
CA ALA A 130 -9.05 1.14 -11.28
C ALA A 130 -9.95 1.16 -12.52
N GLN A 131 -9.52 0.51 -13.60
CA GLN A 131 -10.37 -0.37 -14.43
C GLN A 131 -9.66 -0.87 -15.70
N ASN A 132 -9.57 -2.21 -15.81
CA ASN A 132 -9.31 -3.06 -16.99
C ASN A 132 -7.84 -3.10 -17.47
N THR A 133 -7.17 -4.25 -17.69
CA THR A 133 -7.63 -5.50 -18.32
C THR A 133 -6.59 -6.61 -18.05
N GLY A 134 -7.05 -7.81 -17.66
CA GLY A 134 -6.51 -9.10 -18.14
C GLY A 134 -5.12 -9.58 -17.70
N LYS A 135 -5.08 -10.86 -17.28
CA LYS A 135 -4.09 -11.91 -17.63
C LYS A 135 -2.79 -11.41 -18.29
N GLU A 136 -1.59 -11.82 -17.87
CA GLU A 136 -1.19 -13.22 -17.73
C GLU A 136 0.14 -13.26 -16.97
N GLN A 137 0.20 -14.09 -15.94
CA GLN A 137 1.47 -14.56 -15.42
C GLN A 137 2.00 -15.59 -16.44
N HIS A 138 2.93 -15.18 -17.30
CA HIS A 138 3.66 -16.10 -18.16
C HIS A 138 5.07 -16.29 -17.59
N PHE A 139 5.23 -17.32 -16.75
CA PHE A 139 6.52 -17.97 -16.55
C PHE A 139 6.62 -19.07 -17.61
N PRO A 140 7.51 -18.98 -18.61
CA PRO A 140 7.80 -20.14 -19.45
C PRO A 140 8.75 -21.07 -18.70
N GLU A 141 8.17 -22.12 -18.16
CA GLU A 141 8.83 -23.36 -17.78
C GLU A 141 9.59 -23.94 -18.99
N LYS A 142 10.85 -24.32 -18.79
CA LYS A 142 11.67 -24.99 -19.80
C LYS A 142 11.18 -26.44 -19.98
N ALA A 143 11.03 -26.87 -21.23
CA ALA A 143 11.30 -28.26 -21.63
C ALA A 143 11.68 -28.37 -23.13
N PRO A 144 12.44 -29.41 -23.55
CA PRO A 144 13.21 -29.43 -24.80
C PRO A 144 12.64 -30.36 -25.91
N GLY A 145 13.13 -30.18 -27.13
CA GLY A 145 13.02 -31.12 -28.27
C GLY A 145 11.70 -31.00 -29.04
N THR A 146 11.59 -31.13 -30.36
CA THR A 146 12.43 -31.66 -31.44
C THR A 146 11.94 -31.02 -32.76
N GLY A 147 12.82 -30.92 -33.75
CA GLY A 147 12.59 -30.08 -34.95
C GLY A 147 11.96 -30.77 -36.17
N LYS A 148 11.61 -29.89 -37.12
CA LYS A 148 11.47 -30.04 -38.61
C LYS A 148 10.37 -31.03 -39.07
N VAL A 149 9.46 -30.69 -39.99
CA VAL A 149 9.62 -30.39 -41.43
C VAL A 149 8.25 -29.85 -41.94
N ALA A 150 8.16 -28.69 -42.60
CA ALA A 150 8.28 -28.43 -44.06
C ALA A 150 6.97 -28.54 -44.87
N ARG A 151 6.84 -27.58 -45.82
CA ARG A 151 6.11 -27.61 -47.11
C ARG A 151 4.66 -27.11 -47.05
N GLU A 152 4.34 -25.86 -47.40
CA GLU A 152 4.40 -25.18 -48.71
C GLU A 152 3.67 -25.94 -49.83
N SER A 153 2.48 -25.43 -50.18
CA SER A 153 1.79 -25.75 -51.43
C SER A 153 1.40 -24.43 -52.10
N SER A 154 1.96 -24.22 -53.27
CA SER A 154 1.66 -23.14 -54.21
C SER A 154 0.38 -23.45 -54.96
N GLU A 155 -0.51 -22.48 -55.17
CA GLU A 155 -1.43 -22.49 -56.32
C GLU A 155 -1.51 -21.09 -56.93
N ILE A 156 -1.26 -21.08 -58.23
CA ILE A 156 -0.99 -19.96 -59.13
C ILE A 156 -2.20 -19.77 -60.04
N GLY A 157 -2.58 -18.52 -60.31
CA GLY A 157 -3.43 -18.14 -61.43
C GLY A 157 -4.18 -16.85 -61.11
N GLY A 158 -3.88 -15.68 -61.65
CA GLY A 158 -3.40 -15.34 -62.99
C GLY A 158 -4.59 -14.85 -63.84
N LYS A 159 -4.40 -13.67 -64.50
CA LYS A 159 -5.19 -12.98 -65.57
C LYS A 159 -6.60 -12.48 -65.20
N GLU A 160 -7.07 -11.27 -65.52
CA GLU A 160 -6.61 -10.13 -66.36
C GLU A 160 -7.57 -8.92 -66.09
N PRO A 161 -7.29 -7.69 -66.60
CA PRO A 161 -8.08 -6.48 -66.38
C PRO A 161 -9.00 -6.10 -67.56
N LYS A 162 -10.17 -5.49 -67.29
CA LYS A 162 -11.01 -4.65 -68.17
C LYS A 162 -12.26 -4.21 -67.35
N ALA A 163 -12.85 -3.03 -67.45
CA ALA A 163 -12.88 -1.98 -68.45
C ALA A 163 -13.06 -0.61 -67.78
#